data_AF-A0AB36WUZ7-F1
#
_entry.id   AF-A0AB36WUZ7-F1
#
_cell.length_a   1.000
_cell.length_b   1.000
_cell.length_c   1.000
_cell.angle_alpha   90.00
_cell.angle_beta   90.00
_cell.angle_gamma   90.00
#
_symmetry.space_group_name_H-M   'P 1'
#
loop_
_entity.id
_entity.type
_entity.pdbx_description
1 polymer ?
#
loop_
_entity_poly.entity_id
_entity_poly.type
_entity_poly.pdbx_seq_one_letter_code
_entity_poly.pdbx_strand_id
1 'polypeptide(L)'
;MKKFSDNESIQEWITSNRLYEEYLFFYLLICLFWFFVGLFSIGIRIPVFNDMQNLAFNTVWFLILCVALSIPKFWYFLIKGRHGQLFQATAKVYETLDSIEDIEQREQVHKQITSNGKLPPNRLETLSLAFLFAFVLFDILYTRCWIRDLSLVWQPDWVNMCIGWVHNNLSMPPISEDRQIFNLWFNGGHSDTVLQELFGDEWAFLASPFGDAAMFYHFIRVVMFVPILAALSIVLWKPLRWLGMQQIDPRNIHSAMSFLRSCAWSLIFGFFMAIGTLGFVTKTTWFTLGLIDQEAWFGNLYINGLYIFIAFSIRFFYGWFVFWKNNFFKCVKKFSY
;
A
#
# COMPACT_ATOMS: atom_id res chain seq x y z
N MET A 1 -14.57 11.74 39.49
CA MET A 1 -13.29 11.81 38.75
C MET A 1 -12.22 11.13 39.58
N LYS A 2 -11.72 9.97 39.15
CA LYS A 2 -10.53 9.33 39.74
C LYS A 2 -9.34 9.74 38.87
N LYS A 3 -8.36 10.43 39.45
CA LYS A 3 -7.08 10.71 38.80
C LYS A 3 -6.35 9.36 38.74
N PHE A 4 -6.37 8.70 37.60
CA PHE A 4 -5.52 7.53 37.36
C PHE A 4 -4.07 7.99 37.36
N SER A 5 -3.21 7.29 38.09
CA SER A 5 -1.77 7.50 38.00
C SER A 5 -1.28 7.05 36.62
N ASP A 6 -0.28 7.72 36.05
CA ASP A 6 0.20 7.42 34.69
C ASP A 6 0.67 5.95 34.55
N ASN A 7 1.21 5.37 35.63
CA ASN A 7 1.60 3.95 35.71
C ASN A 7 0.42 2.96 35.67
N GLU A 8 -0.74 3.29 36.25
CA GLU A 8 -1.94 2.44 36.19
C GLU A 8 -2.51 2.38 34.76
N SER A 9 -2.43 3.49 34.02
CA SER A 9 -2.93 3.55 32.64
C SER A 9 -2.13 2.64 31.69
N ILE A 10 -0.81 2.54 31.88
CA ILE A 10 0.06 1.63 31.14
C ILE A 10 -0.21 0.19 31.56
N GLN A 11 -0.38 -0.09 32.85
CA GLN A 11 -0.68 -1.44 33.33
C GLN A 11 -2.04 -1.96 32.86
N GLU A 12 -3.11 -1.15 32.87
CA GLU A 12 -4.42 -1.53 32.31
C GLU A 12 -4.32 -1.87 30.82
N TRP A 13 -3.50 -1.12 30.09
CA TRP A 13 -3.29 -1.31 28.67
C TRP A 13 -2.44 -2.56 28.36
N ILE A 14 -1.44 -2.85 29.19
CA ILE A 14 -0.63 -4.07 29.13
C ILE A 14 -1.43 -5.32 29.52
N THR A 15 -2.39 -5.21 30.43
CA THR A 15 -3.17 -6.35 30.94
C THR A 15 -4.41 -6.67 30.08
N SER A 16 -5.01 -5.68 29.43
CA SER A 16 -6.19 -5.86 28.57
C SER A 16 -5.83 -6.29 27.14
N ASN A 17 -6.09 -7.55 26.77
CA ASN A 17 -6.00 -8.03 25.37
C ASN A 17 -7.01 -7.34 24.43
N ARG A 18 -8.09 -6.77 24.97
CA ARG A 18 -9.29 -6.39 24.21
C ARG A 18 -9.20 -5.00 23.56
N LEU A 19 -8.40 -4.10 24.12
CA LEU A 19 -8.35 -2.68 23.72
C LEU A 19 -7.64 -2.44 22.37
N TYR A 20 -6.57 -3.20 22.06
CA TYR A 20 -5.87 -3.08 20.78
C TYR A 20 -6.72 -3.61 19.61
N GLU A 21 -7.33 -4.77 19.80
CA GLU A 21 -8.24 -5.37 18.82
C GLU A 21 -9.47 -4.49 18.59
N GLU A 22 -10.03 -3.94 19.66
CA GLU A 22 -11.15 -3.00 19.60
C GLU A 22 -10.76 -1.72 18.84
N TYR A 23 -9.56 -1.17 19.07
CA TYR A 23 -9.05 -0.03 18.32
C TYR A 23 -8.98 -0.34 16.83
N LEU A 24 -8.32 -1.45 16.48
CA LEU A 24 -8.09 -1.81 15.09
C LEU A 24 -9.42 -2.10 14.38
N PHE A 25 -10.36 -2.74 15.07
CA PHE A 25 -11.72 -2.98 14.58
C PHE A 25 -12.47 -1.68 14.26
N PHE A 26 -12.56 -0.75 15.22
CA PHE A 26 -13.25 0.53 14.98
C PHE A 26 -12.54 1.38 13.93
N TYR A 27 -11.21 1.35 13.92
CA TYR A 27 -10.43 2.09 12.94
C TYR A 27 -10.67 1.56 11.52
N LEU A 28 -10.64 0.24 11.32
CA LEU A 28 -10.97 -0.39 10.05
C LEU A 28 -12.42 -0.11 9.64
N LEU A 29 -13.36 -0.14 10.58
CA LEU A 29 -14.77 0.13 10.31
C LEU A 29 -14.97 1.58 9.82
N ILE A 30 -14.30 2.55 10.44
CA ILE A 30 -14.32 3.96 9.99
C ILE A 30 -13.71 4.09 8.59
N CYS A 31 -12.57 3.43 8.33
CA CYS A 31 -11.94 3.46 7.01
C CYS A 31 -12.84 2.82 5.95
N LEU A 32 -13.44 1.67 6.25
CA LEU A 32 -14.39 0.98 5.37
C LEU A 32 -15.63 1.83 5.11
N PHE A 33 -16.18 2.48 6.13
CA PHE A 33 -17.31 3.40 5.95
C PHE A 33 -16.98 4.50 4.94
N TRP A 34 -15.87 5.22 5.14
CA TRP A 34 -15.46 6.29 4.21
C TRP A 34 -15.07 5.77 2.83
N PHE A 35 -14.49 4.57 2.77
CA PHE A 35 -14.24 3.88 1.50
C PHE A 35 -15.53 3.61 0.74
N PHE A 36 -16.58 3.07 1.39
CA PHE A 36 -17.87 2.84 0.75
C PHE A 36 -18.55 4.14 0.34
N VAL A 37 -18.50 5.18 1.19
CA VAL A 37 -18.98 6.50 0.81
C VAL A 37 -18.29 6.95 -0.47
N GLY A 38 -16.97 6.85 -0.56
CA GLY A 38 -16.20 7.17 -1.76
C GLY A 38 -16.60 6.32 -2.98
N LEU A 39 -16.70 5.00 -2.81
CA LEU A 39 -17.09 4.06 -3.87
C LEU A 39 -18.44 4.39 -4.51
N PHE A 40 -19.41 4.90 -3.73
CA PHE A 40 -20.74 5.25 -4.25
C PHE A 40 -20.87 6.71 -4.69
N SER A 41 -20.04 7.62 -4.16
CA SER A 41 -20.16 9.05 -4.42
C SER A 41 -19.21 9.61 -5.48
N ILE A 42 -18.02 9.02 -5.64
CA ILE A 42 -17.07 9.41 -6.69
C ILE A 42 -17.65 9.04 -8.05
N GLY A 43 -17.66 9.98 -9.00
CA GLY A 43 -18.27 9.81 -10.32
C GLY A 43 -19.71 10.30 -10.41
N ILE A 44 -20.28 10.84 -9.33
CA ILE A 44 -21.55 11.56 -9.41
C ILE A 44 -21.36 12.79 -10.30
N ARG A 45 -22.29 12.94 -11.25
CA ARG A 45 -22.30 14.03 -12.21
C ARG A 45 -23.37 15.05 -11.86
N ILE A 46 -22.99 16.32 -11.94
CA ILE A 46 -23.92 17.43 -11.89
C ILE A 46 -24.24 17.79 -13.36
N PRO A 47 -25.48 17.63 -13.83
CA PRO A 47 -25.83 17.79 -15.24
C PRO A 47 -25.49 19.16 -15.85
N VAL A 48 -25.43 20.20 -15.00
CA VAL A 48 -25.11 21.58 -15.40
C VAL A 48 -23.61 21.76 -15.67
N PHE A 49 -22.75 20.90 -15.13
CA PHE A 49 -21.30 21.00 -15.27
C PHE A 49 -20.81 20.30 -16.53
N ASN A 50 -19.82 20.88 -17.20
CA ASN A 50 -19.07 20.18 -18.24
C ASN A 50 -18.15 19.09 -17.64
N ASP A 51 -17.46 18.32 -18.48
CA ASP A 51 -16.67 17.18 -17.99
C ASP A 51 -15.48 17.59 -17.14
N MET A 52 -14.77 18.66 -17.51
CA MET A 52 -13.67 19.18 -16.70
C MET A 52 -14.14 19.72 -15.35
N GLN A 53 -15.31 20.38 -15.30
CA GLN A 53 -15.93 20.86 -14.05
C GLN A 53 -16.37 19.69 -13.17
N ASN A 54 -16.95 18.64 -13.74
CA ASN A 54 -17.28 17.41 -13.00
C ASN A 54 -16.03 16.71 -12.47
N LEU A 55 -14.95 16.64 -13.26
CA LEU A 55 -13.67 16.10 -12.83
C LEU A 55 -13.10 16.91 -11.66
N ALA A 56 -13.08 18.24 -11.76
CA ALA A 56 -12.61 19.11 -10.69
C ALA A 56 -13.44 18.95 -9.41
N PHE A 57 -14.77 18.92 -9.53
CA PHE A 57 -15.67 18.67 -8.41
C PHE A 57 -15.40 17.32 -7.72
N ASN A 58 -15.30 16.24 -8.49
CA ASN A 58 -15.02 14.92 -7.96
C ASN A 58 -13.60 14.83 -7.37
N THR A 59 -12.64 15.58 -7.91
CA THR A 59 -11.29 15.68 -7.34
C THR A 59 -11.31 16.37 -5.97
N VAL A 60 -12.04 17.47 -5.83
CA VAL A 60 -12.22 18.15 -4.51
C VAL A 60 -12.91 17.22 -3.52
N TRP A 61 -13.95 16.51 -3.96
CA TRP A 61 -14.65 15.54 -3.13
C TRP A 61 -13.72 14.39 -2.68
N PHE A 62 -12.91 13.86 -3.59
CA PHE A 62 -11.88 12.87 -3.28
C PHE A 62 -10.88 13.38 -2.22
N LEU A 63 -10.43 14.63 -2.31
CA LEU A 63 -9.54 15.22 -1.31
C LEU A 63 -10.22 15.32 0.07
N ILE A 64 -11.50 15.66 0.12
CA ILE A 64 -12.29 15.66 1.37
C ILE A 64 -12.34 14.25 1.97
N LEU A 65 -12.57 13.22 1.15
CA LEU A 65 -12.54 11.83 1.58
C LEU A 65 -11.16 11.41 2.12
N CYS A 66 -10.07 11.85 1.48
CA CYS A 66 -8.71 11.61 1.96
C CYS A 66 -8.46 12.22 3.35
N VAL A 67 -8.94 13.45 3.57
CA VAL A 67 -8.88 14.11 4.88
C VAL A 67 -9.71 13.32 5.89
N ALA A 68 -10.93 12.90 5.54
CA ALA A 68 -11.80 12.11 6.42
C ALA A 68 -11.15 10.78 6.84
N LEU A 69 -10.52 10.05 5.91
CA LEU A 69 -9.77 8.83 6.18
C LEU A 69 -8.57 9.05 7.11
N SER A 70 -7.95 10.23 7.06
CA SER A 70 -6.75 10.57 7.83
C SER A 70 -7.03 10.95 9.29
N ILE A 71 -8.29 11.17 9.66
CA ILE A 71 -8.69 11.64 11.01
C ILE A 71 -9.66 10.69 11.73
N PRO A 72 -9.35 9.37 11.86
CA PRO A 72 -10.25 8.40 12.50
C PRO A 72 -10.62 8.75 13.94
N LYS A 73 -9.71 9.42 14.66
CA LYS A 73 -9.94 9.91 16.04
C LYS A 73 -11.17 10.80 16.15
N PHE A 74 -11.32 11.71 15.18
CA PHE A 74 -12.44 12.64 15.14
C PHE A 74 -13.77 11.91 14.97
N TRP A 75 -13.83 10.97 14.03
CA TRP A 75 -15.03 10.16 13.77
C TRP A 75 -15.40 9.26 14.94
N TYR A 76 -14.40 8.62 15.56
CA TYR A 76 -14.64 7.80 16.74
C TYR A 76 -15.20 8.61 17.91
N PHE A 77 -14.67 9.81 18.14
CA PHE A 77 -15.17 10.72 19.16
C PHE A 77 -16.62 11.15 18.88
N LEU A 78 -16.99 11.41 17.62
CA LEU A 78 -18.38 11.70 17.25
C LEU A 78 -19.33 10.53 17.53
N ILE A 79 -18.92 9.29 17.26
CA ILE A 79 -19.76 8.09 17.44
C ILE A 79 -19.94 7.72 18.92
N LYS A 80 -18.87 7.79 19.72
CA LYS A 80 -18.86 7.32 21.12
C LYS A 80 -18.92 8.44 22.17
N GLY A 81 -18.87 9.71 21.76
CA GLY A 81 -18.93 10.87 22.64
C GLY A 81 -17.80 10.91 23.68
N ARG A 82 -18.07 11.53 24.84
CA ARG A 82 -17.14 11.69 25.98
C ARG A 82 -16.63 10.38 26.60
N HIS A 83 -17.21 9.24 26.23
CA HIS A 83 -16.77 7.89 26.64
C HIS A 83 -15.74 7.27 25.69
N GLY A 84 -15.38 7.94 24.59
CA GLY A 84 -14.36 7.51 23.64
C GLY A 84 -12.93 7.62 24.18
N GLN A 85 -12.65 7.02 25.33
CA GLN A 85 -11.35 7.03 26.01
C GLN A 85 -10.28 6.21 25.27
N LEU A 86 -10.67 5.35 24.32
CA LEU A 86 -9.77 4.45 23.60
C LEU A 86 -8.59 5.18 22.94
N PHE A 87 -8.86 6.17 22.08
CA PHE A 87 -7.84 6.93 21.36
C PHE A 87 -7.06 7.91 22.25
N GLN A 88 -7.66 8.37 23.36
CA GLN A 88 -6.98 9.21 24.35
C GLN A 88 -6.01 8.39 25.21
N ALA A 89 -6.43 7.21 25.67
CA ALA A 89 -5.57 6.25 26.35
C ALA A 89 -4.40 5.83 25.44
N THR A 90 -4.68 5.65 24.14
CA THR A 90 -3.66 5.38 23.13
C THR A 90 -2.60 6.48 23.05
N ALA A 91 -3.02 7.75 23.03
CA ALA A 91 -2.10 8.89 22.95
C ALA A 91 -1.26 9.03 24.23
N LYS A 92 -1.88 8.79 25.40
CA LYS A 92 -1.18 8.78 26.69
C LYS A 92 -0.09 7.72 26.74
N VAL A 93 -0.35 6.51 26.26
CA VAL A 93 0.67 5.44 26.21
C VAL A 93 1.92 5.88 25.44
N TYR A 94 1.76 6.57 24.31
CA TYR A 94 2.89 7.11 23.55
C TYR A 94 3.58 8.28 24.26
N GLU A 95 2.81 9.19 24.85
CA GLU A 95 3.34 10.31 25.64
C GLU A 95 4.16 9.81 26.84
N THR A 96 3.70 8.78 27.54
CA THR A 96 4.45 8.20 28.65
C THR A 96 5.69 7.43 28.16
N LEU A 97 5.61 6.71 27.04
CA LEU A 97 6.80 6.11 26.39
C LEU A 97 7.84 7.16 25.98
N ASP A 98 7.39 8.32 25.50
CA ASP A 98 8.25 9.44 25.11
C ASP A 98 8.86 10.16 26.31
N SER A 99 8.19 10.13 27.48
CA SER A 99 8.67 10.74 28.72
C SER A 99 9.79 9.96 29.44
N ILE A 100 10.09 8.72 29.00
CA ILE A 100 11.20 7.94 29.56
C ILE A 100 12.51 8.47 28.98
N GLU A 101 13.30 9.15 29.81
CA GLU A 101 14.61 9.73 29.42
C GLU A 101 15.68 8.67 29.12
N ASP A 102 15.65 7.54 29.83
CA ASP A 102 16.59 6.44 29.62
C ASP A 102 16.22 5.61 28.38
N ILE A 103 17.08 5.68 27.35
CA ILE A 103 16.92 5.02 26.05
C ILE A 103 16.84 3.49 26.20
N GLU A 104 17.62 2.88 27.10
CA GLU A 104 17.63 1.42 27.28
C GLU A 104 16.34 0.95 27.96
N GLN A 105 15.88 1.66 28.99
CA GLN A 105 14.62 1.35 29.66
C GLN A 105 13.42 1.56 28.73
N ARG A 106 13.42 2.65 27.95
CA ARG A 106 12.40 2.91 26.95
C ARG A 106 12.33 1.80 25.91
N GLU A 107 13.48 1.33 25.42
CA GLU A 107 13.53 0.19 24.49
C GLU A 107 13.03 -1.10 25.11
N GLN A 108 13.34 -1.38 26.38
CA GLN A 108 12.90 -2.58 27.08
C GLN A 108 11.38 -2.58 27.30
N VAL A 109 10.81 -1.46 27.78
CA VAL A 109 9.37 -1.28 27.94
C VAL A 109 8.66 -1.36 26.59
N HIS A 110 9.21 -0.71 25.56
CA HIS A 110 8.68 -0.81 24.20
C HIS A 110 8.70 -2.26 23.69
N LYS A 111 9.80 -3.00 23.89
CA LYS A 111 9.91 -4.43 23.52
C LYS A 111 8.89 -5.29 24.27
N GLN A 112 8.65 -5.04 25.56
CA GLN A 112 7.71 -5.79 26.39
C GLN A 112 6.24 -5.56 25.99
N ILE A 113 5.88 -4.32 25.65
CA ILE A 113 4.54 -3.99 25.13
C ILE A 113 4.37 -4.57 23.70
N THR A 114 5.42 -4.51 22.89
CA THR A 114 5.42 -5.04 21.52
C THR A 114 5.40 -6.57 21.48
N SER A 115 6.07 -7.26 22.40
CA SER A 115 6.09 -8.74 22.48
C SER A 115 4.72 -9.31 22.81
N ASN A 116 3.90 -8.55 23.54
CA ASN A 116 2.52 -8.92 23.83
C ASN A 116 1.57 -8.61 22.66
N GLY A 117 2.06 -8.06 21.55
CA GLY A 117 1.26 -7.71 20.38
C GLY A 117 0.29 -6.55 20.61
N LYS A 118 0.43 -5.84 21.73
CA LYS A 118 -0.58 -4.90 22.18
C LYS A 118 -0.37 -3.50 21.66
N LEU A 119 0.83 -3.09 21.26
CA LEU A 119 1.18 -1.68 20.99
C LEU A 119 0.29 -1.01 19.92
N PRO A 120 -0.29 0.18 20.17
CA PRO A 120 -1.37 0.69 19.34
C PRO A 120 -0.83 1.20 18.02
N PRO A 121 -1.69 1.39 16.99
CA PRO A 121 -1.23 1.98 15.75
C PRO A 121 -0.63 3.36 16.00
N ASN A 122 0.62 3.57 15.60
CA ASN A 122 1.21 4.90 15.66
C ASN A 122 0.62 5.78 14.55
N ARG A 123 0.89 7.10 14.60
CA ARG A 123 0.37 8.05 13.60
C ARG A 123 0.76 7.65 12.16
N LEU A 124 1.95 7.11 11.98
CA LEU A 124 2.48 6.71 10.69
C LEU A 124 1.77 5.45 10.14
N GLU A 125 1.43 4.48 10.98
CA GLU A 125 0.61 3.31 10.62
C GLU A 125 -0.81 3.73 10.24
N THR A 126 -1.41 4.66 11.00
CA THR A 126 -2.72 5.24 10.66
C THR A 126 -2.69 5.98 9.31
N LEU A 127 -1.71 6.85 9.09
CA LEU A 127 -1.61 7.58 7.82
C LEU A 127 -1.29 6.64 6.64
N SER A 128 -0.49 5.60 6.87
CA SER A 128 -0.18 4.60 5.85
C SER A 128 -1.43 3.82 5.43
N LEU A 129 -2.28 3.41 6.39
CA LEU A 129 -3.53 2.74 6.05
C LEU A 129 -4.49 3.69 5.33
N ALA A 130 -4.64 4.92 5.81
CA ALA A 130 -5.45 5.94 5.15
C ALA A 130 -4.99 6.19 3.70
N PHE A 131 -3.68 6.26 3.48
CA PHE A 131 -3.07 6.38 2.15
C PHE A 131 -3.44 5.21 1.23
N LEU A 132 -3.41 3.97 1.73
CA LEU A 132 -3.79 2.79 0.93
C LEU A 132 -5.25 2.84 0.51
N PHE A 133 -6.17 3.17 1.42
CA PHE A 133 -7.59 3.37 1.06
C PHE A 133 -7.79 4.53 0.08
N ALA A 134 -7.10 5.66 0.30
CA ALA A 134 -7.14 6.80 -0.59
C ALA A 134 -6.63 6.45 -2.00
N PHE A 135 -5.61 5.59 -2.11
CA PHE A 135 -5.09 5.15 -3.39
C PHE A 135 -6.09 4.26 -4.14
N VAL A 136 -6.80 3.36 -3.46
CA VAL A 136 -7.89 2.58 -4.09
C VAL A 136 -9.05 3.50 -4.53
N LEU A 137 -9.39 4.52 -3.72
CA LEU A 137 -10.37 5.53 -4.12
C LEU A 137 -9.88 6.38 -5.30
N PHE A 138 -8.58 6.62 -5.42
CA PHE A 138 -7.98 7.29 -6.56
C PHE A 138 -8.16 6.45 -7.83
N ASP A 139 -7.98 5.13 -7.78
CA ASP A 139 -8.24 4.26 -8.93
C ASP A 139 -9.71 4.41 -9.41
N ILE A 140 -10.67 4.48 -8.48
CA ILE A 140 -12.09 4.72 -8.80
C ILE A 140 -12.31 6.11 -9.40
N LEU A 141 -11.68 7.15 -8.83
CA LEU A 141 -11.72 8.52 -9.36
C LEU A 141 -11.17 8.56 -10.78
N TYR A 142 -10.09 7.85 -11.04
CA TYR A 142 -9.45 7.80 -12.34
C TYR A 142 -10.38 7.14 -13.37
N THR A 143 -10.85 5.92 -13.10
CA THR A 143 -11.74 5.18 -14.01
C THR A 143 -13.07 5.90 -14.25
N ARG A 144 -13.65 6.58 -13.25
CA ARG A 144 -14.98 7.20 -13.39
C ARG A 144 -14.98 8.68 -13.79
N CYS A 145 -13.90 9.40 -13.57
CA CYS A 145 -13.87 10.86 -13.74
C CYS A 145 -12.76 11.34 -14.67
N TRP A 146 -11.59 10.70 -14.64
CA TRP A 146 -10.50 11.05 -15.56
C TRP A 146 -10.73 10.46 -16.95
N ILE A 147 -11.37 9.29 -17.02
CA ILE A 147 -11.70 8.64 -18.29
C ILE A 147 -13.19 8.82 -18.59
N ARG A 148 -13.48 9.21 -19.82
CA ARG A 148 -14.83 9.23 -20.37
C ARG A 148 -14.81 8.80 -21.82
N ASP A 149 -15.73 7.91 -22.19
CA ASP A 149 -15.83 7.39 -23.56
C ASP A 149 -14.46 6.88 -24.06
N LEU A 150 -13.74 6.18 -23.17
CA LEU A 150 -12.37 5.66 -23.36
C LEU A 150 -11.30 6.73 -23.68
N SER A 151 -11.52 7.99 -23.31
CA SER A 151 -10.57 9.09 -23.51
C SER A 151 -10.36 9.88 -22.23
N LEU A 152 -9.21 10.55 -22.08
CA LEU A 152 -8.98 11.44 -20.94
C LEU A 152 -9.83 12.70 -21.05
N VAL A 153 -10.55 13.02 -19.98
CA VAL A 153 -11.38 14.23 -19.86
C VAL A 153 -10.54 15.51 -19.85
N TRP A 154 -9.31 15.43 -19.32
CA TRP A 154 -8.39 16.57 -19.20
C TRP A 154 -6.95 16.14 -19.49
N GLN A 155 -6.36 16.72 -20.55
CA GLN A 155 -5.00 16.44 -21.01
C GLN A 155 -4.18 17.74 -21.16
N PRO A 156 -3.79 18.39 -20.05
CA PRO A 156 -2.86 19.52 -20.09
C PRO A 156 -1.44 19.05 -20.46
N ASP A 157 -0.56 20.00 -20.80
CA ASP A 157 0.80 19.71 -21.27
C ASP A 157 1.61 18.77 -20.35
N TRP A 158 1.46 18.90 -19.02
CA TRP A 158 2.18 18.03 -18.09
C TRP A 158 1.67 16.58 -18.12
N VAL A 159 0.38 16.35 -18.40
CA VAL A 159 -0.16 15.00 -18.61
C VAL A 159 0.43 14.42 -19.89
N ASN A 160 0.49 15.22 -20.96
CA ASN A 160 1.11 14.82 -22.22
C ASN A 160 2.60 14.52 -22.06
N MET A 161 3.32 15.26 -21.21
CA MET A 161 4.71 14.95 -20.87
C MET A 161 4.85 13.61 -20.14
N CYS A 162 3.93 13.28 -19.20
CA CYS A 162 3.92 11.99 -18.52
C CYS A 162 3.65 10.84 -19.50
N ILE A 163 2.65 11.00 -20.38
CA ILE A 163 2.33 10.04 -21.43
C ILE A 163 3.55 9.86 -22.35
N GLY A 164 4.08 10.96 -22.89
CA GLY A 164 5.25 10.95 -23.76
C GLY A 164 6.47 10.28 -23.12
N TRP A 165 6.68 10.45 -21.82
CA TRP A 165 7.74 9.75 -21.10
C TRP A 165 7.54 8.23 -21.10
N VAL A 166 6.32 7.73 -20.89
CA VAL A 166 6.03 6.29 -20.97
C VAL A 166 6.26 5.80 -22.40
N HIS A 167 5.71 6.48 -23.41
CA HIS A 167 5.90 6.12 -24.82
C HIS A 167 7.39 6.01 -25.21
N ASN A 168 8.20 7.00 -24.82
CA ASN A 168 9.63 7.02 -25.14
C ASN A 168 10.43 5.90 -24.46
N ASN A 169 9.88 5.26 -23.43
CA ASN A 169 10.50 4.16 -22.70
C ASN A 169 9.77 2.82 -22.93
N LEU A 170 8.89 2.75 -23.95
CA LEU A 170 8.03 1.60 -24.23
C LEU A 170 8.56 0.73 -25.36
N SER A 171 8.72 -0.56 -25.07
CA SER A 171 9.02 -1.61 -26.04
C SER A 171 7.76 -2.24 -26.61
N MET A 172 7.76 -2.40 -27.93
CA MET A 172 6.66 -2.97 -28.71
C MET A 172 7.20 -3.91 -29.81
N PRO A 173 6.49 -5.00 -30.13
CA PRO A 173 6.87 -5.86 -31.26
C PRO A 173 6.88 -5.11 -32.61
N PRO A 174 7.79 -5.45 -33.54
CA PRO A 174 8.91 -6.39 -33.40
C PRO A 174 10.19 -5.74 -32.84
N ILE A 175 10.13 -4.47 -32.44
CA ILE A 175 11.29 -3.66 -32.06
C ILE A 175 11.53 -3.82 -30.54
N SER A 176 12.39 -4.76 -30.16
CA SER A 176 12.90 -4.80 -28.79
C SER A 176 14.21 -4.01 -28.69
N GLU A 177 14.14 -2.74 -28.29
CA GLU A 177 15.37 -2.00 -27.96
C GLU A 177 15.86 -2.38 -26.56
N ASP A 178 17.15 -2.70 -26.42
CA ASP A 178 17.80 -3.19 -25.18
C ASP A 178 17.78 -2.20 -23.99
N ARG A 179 17.08 -1.06 -24.09
CA ARG A 179 17.08 0.02 -23.09
C ARG A 179 15.71 0.50 -22.65
N GLN A 180 14.63 -0.16 -23.07
CA GLN A 180 13.29 0.25 -22.71
C GLN A 180 12.85 -0.34 -21.36
N ILE A 181 12.14 0.47 -20.58
CA ILE A 181 11.73 0.16 -19.21
C ILE A 181 10.39 -0.57 -19.22
N PHE A 182 9.52 -0.20 -20.15
CA PHE A 182 8.16 -0.69 -20.26
C PHE A 182 8.01 -1.62 -21.45
N ASN A 183 7.05 -2.53 -21.36
CA ASN A 183 6.70 -3.48 -22.39
C ASN A 183 5.19 -3.44 -22.64
N LEU A 184 4.81 -3.15 -23.88
CA LEU A 184 3.47 -3.34 -24.42
C LEU A 184 3.56 -4.44 -25.46
N TRP A 185 3.08 -5.62 -25.08
CA TRP A 185 3.01 -6.77 -25.98
C TRP A 185 1.82 -7.63 -25.59
N PHE A 186 0.91 -7.81 -26.53
CA PHE A 186 -0.21 -8.72 -26.42
C PHE A 186 0.28 -10.16 -26.60
N ASN A 187 0.55 -10.84 -25.47
CA ASN A 187 1.12 -12.19 -25.47
C ASN A 187 0.11 -13.24 -24.94
N GLY A 188 -1.16 -13.08 -25.34
CA GLY A 188 -2.23 -14.05 -25.05
C GLY A 188 -2.70 -14.10 -23.60
N GLY A 189 -2.31 -13.16 -22.73
CA GLY A 189 -2.95 -12.98 -21.43
C GLY A 189 -4.39 -12.49 -21.59
N HIS A 190 -5.27 -12.72 -20.61
CA HIS A 190 -6.67 -12.30 -20.71
C HIS A 190 -6.84 -10.79 -20.97
N SER A 191 -5.99 -9.95 -20.34
CA SER A 191 -5.96 -8.51 -20.62
C SER A 191 -5.60 -8.19 -22.05
N ASP A 192 -4.60 -8.90 -22.55
CA ASP A 192 -4.03 -8.70 -23.85
C ASP A 192 -5.01 -9.12 -24.95
N THR A 193 -5.72 -10.25 -24.76
CA THR A 193 -6.72 -10.73 -25.72
C THR A 193 -7.88 -9.75 -25.86
N VAL A 194 -8.38 -9.21 -24.74
CA VAL A 194 -9.49 -8.24 -24.77
C VAL A 194 -9.05 -6.92 -25.41
N LEU A 195 -7.84 -6.44 -25.11
CA LEU A 195 -7.30 -5.24 -25.78
C LEU A 195 -7.07 -5.47 -27.27
N GLN A 196 -6.60 -6.67 -27.65
CA GLN A 196 -6.42 -7.05 -29.04
C GLN A 196 -7.76 -7.13 -29.79
N GLU A 197 -8.83 -7.62 -29.17
CA GLU A 197 -10.17 -7.62 -29.75
C GLU A 197 -10.73 -6.21 -29.94
N LEU A 198 -10.45 -5.29 -29.01
CA LEU A 198 -10.94 -3.91 -29.05
C LEU A 198 -10.17 -3.01 -30.01
N PHE A 199 -8.86 -3.17 -30.11
CA PHE A 199 -7.97 -2.24 -30.81
C PHE A 199 -7.19 -2.87 -31.97
N GLY A 200 -7.17 -4.20 -32.10
CA GLY A 200 -6.47 -4.92 -33.17
C GLY A 200 -5.03 -5.29 -32.82
N ASP A 201 -4.14 -4.30 -32.74
CA ASP A 201 -2.72 -4.50 -32.41
C ASP A 201 -2.20 -3.44 -31.42
N GLU A 202 -0.97 -3.62 -30.93
CA GLU A 202 -0.35 -2.73 -29.95
C GLU A 202 -0.18 -1.30 -30.47
N TRP A 203 0.08 -1.15 -31.78
CA TRP A 203 0.26 0.15 -32.41
C TRP A 203 -1.04 0.93 -32.50
N ALA A 204 -2.12 0.26 -32.89
CA ALA A 204 -3.47 0.82 -32.94
C ALA A 204 -4.00 1.14 -31.53
N PHE A 205 -3.73 0.29 -30.53
CA PHE A 205 -4.01 0.60 -29.13
C PHE A 205 -3.28 1.86 -28.68
N LEU A 206 -1.97 1.94 -28.93
CA LEU A 206 -1.13 3.06 -28.49
C LEU A 206 -1.50 4.38 -29.20
N ALA A 207 -1.97 4.31 -30.44
CA ALA A 207 -2.44 5.49 -31.19
C ALA A 207 -3.85 5.95 -30.79
N SER A 208 -4.56 5.18 -29.96
CA SER A 208 -5.93 5.50 -29.54
C SER A 208 -5.96 6.47 -28.34
N PRO A 209 -7.05 7.25 -28.16
CA PRO A 209 -7.24 8.07 -26.96
C PRO A 209 -7.24 7.26 -25.65
N PHE A 210 -7.57 5.98 -25.73
CA PHE A 210 -7.53 5.07 -24.58
C PHE A 210 -6.10 4.64 -24.25
N GLY A 211 -5.25 4.50 -25.26
CA GLY A 211 -3.81 4.29 -25.11
C GLY A 211 -3.20 5.39 -24.25
N ASP A 212 -3.48 6.66 -24.55
CA ASP A 212 -3.05 7.82 -23.75
C ASP A 212 -3.52 7.72 -22.29
N ALA A 213 -4.80 7.39 -22.08
CA ALA A 213 -5.37 7.22 -20.75
C ALA A 213 -4.68 6.08 -19.97
N ALA A 214 -4.36 4.98 -20.64
CA ALA A 214 -3.67 3.85 -20.04
C ALA A 214 -2.20 4.18 -19.71
N MET A 215 -1.50 4.88 -20.60
CA MET A 215 -0.11 5.29 -20.37
C MET A 215 0.00 6.28 -19.22
N PHE A 216 -0.92 7.24 -19.13
CA PHE A 216 -0.94 8.17 -17.99
C PHE A 216 -1.22 7.43 -16.67
N TYR A 217 -2.16 6.48 -16.67
CA TYR A 217 -2.42 5.66 -15.49
C TYR A 217 -1.19 4.84 -15.10
N HIS A 218 -0.53 4.20 -16.07
CA HIS A 218 0.68 3.44 -15.83
C HIS A 218 1.80 4.29 -15.21
N PHE A 219 2.00 5.52 -15.71
CA PHE A 219 2.92 6.48 -15.12
C PHE A 219 2.62 6.70 -13.62
N ILE A 220 1.37 6.98 -13.27
CA ILE A 220 0.95 7.17 -11.87
C ILE A 220 1.26 5.92 -11.04
N ARG A 221 0.96 4.73 -11.56
CA ARG A 221 1.22 3.46 -10.86
C ARG A 221 2.71 3.24 -10.60
N VAL A 222 3.57 3.53 -11.57
CA VAL A 222 5.03 3.40 -11.43
C VAL A 222 5.57 4.36 -10.38
N VAL A 223 5.13 5.63 -10.40
CA VAL A 223 5.53 6.63 -9.40
C VAL A 223 5.03 6.25 -8.00
N MET A 224 3.83 5.69 -7.89
CA MET A 224 3.21 5.31 -6.63
C MET A 224 3.65 3.94 -6.11
N PHE A 225 4.34 3.14 -6.91
CA PHE A 225 4.76 1.78 -6.56
C PHE A 225 5.54 1.72 -5.24
N VAL A 226 6.57 2.56 -5.09
CA VAL A 226 7.40 2.60 -3.87
C VAL A 226 6.62 3.13 -2.66
N PRO A 227 5.88 4.26 -2.75
CA PRO A 227 4.99 4.70 -1.66
C PRO A 227 4.00 3.64 -1.18
N ILE A 228 3.35 2.91 -2.10
CA ILE A 228 2.41 1.83 -1.76
C ILE A 228 3.13 0.71 -1.00
N LEU A 229 4.28 0.26 -1.49
CA LEU A 229 5.07 -0.76 -0.81
C LEU A 229 5.55 -0.33 0.57
N ALA A 230 5.94 0.94 0.72
CA ALA A 230 6.33 1.49 2.02
C ALA A 230 5.15 1.49 3.00
N ALA A 231 3.98 1.99 2.57
CA ALA A 231 2.76 2.02 3.37
C ALA A 231 2.29 0.60 3.75
N LEU A 232 2.30 -0.34 2.81
CA LEU A 232 1.99 -1.75 3.09
C LEU A 232 2.97 -2.38 4.06
N SER A 233 4.27 -2.11 3.88
CA SER A 233 5.30 -2.63 4.78
C SER A 233 5.07 -2.13 6.20
N ILE A 234 4.75 -0.84 6.37
CA ILE A 234 4.43 -0.23 7.67
C ILE A 234 3.22 -0.91 8.32
N VAL A 235 2.11 -1.06 7.58
CA VAL A 235 0.87 -1.62 8.09
C VAL A 235 0.98 -3.11 8.40
N LEU A 236 1.66 -3.88 7.55
CA LEU A 236 1.70 -5.34 7.63
C LEU A 236 2.82 -5.85 8.57
N TRP A 237 3.83 -5.04 8.92
CA TRP A 237 5.00 -5.52 9.68
C TRP A 237 4.64 -6.21 11.00
N LYS A 238 3.74 -5.60 11.78
CA LYS A 238 3.27 -6.08 13.08
C LYS A 238 2.37 -7.31 12.93
N PRO A 239 1.28 -7.28 12.12
CA PRO A 239 0.48 -8.47 11.84
C PRO A 239 1.29 -9.68 11.39
N LEU A 240 2.30 -9.47 10.54
CA LEU A 240 3.16 -10.57 10.06
C LEU A 240 3.97 -11.24 11.17
N ARG A 241 4.41 -10.47 12.18
CA ARG A 241 5.08 -11.06 13.37
C ARG A 241 4.14 -11.95 14.14
N TRP A 242 2.88 -11.53 14.27
CA TRP A 242 1.84 -12.25 14.99
C TRP A 242 1.41 -13.53 14.27
N LEU A 243 1.30 -13.49 12.94
CA LEU A 243 1.01 -14.65 12.08
C LEU A 243 2.15 -15.69 12.00
N GLY A 244 3.19 -15.57 12.82
CA GLY A 244 4.22 -16.59 12.93
C GLY A 244 5.34 -16.53 11.88
N MET A 245 5.43 -15.46 11.06
CA MET A 245 6.57 -15.30 10.13
C MET A 245 7.94 -15.25 10.84
N GLN A 246 7.97 -15.06 12.17
CA GLN A 246 9.21 -15.15 12.95
C GLN A 246 9.90 -16.51 12.84
N GLN A 247 9.16 -17.58 12.55
CA GLN A 247 9.71 -18.94 12.43
C GLN A 247 10.53 -19.15 11.15
N ILE A 248 10.24 -18.37 10.11
CA ILE A 248 10.94 -18.44 8.81
C ILE A 248 11.94 -17.28 8.64
N ASP A 249 11.90 -16.30 9.55
CA ASP A 249 12.74 -15.11 9.53
C ASP A 249 14.24 -15.48 9.60
N PRO A 250 15.06 -15.11 8.59
CA PRO A 250 16.48 -15.43 8.57
C PRO A 250 17.27 -14.91 9.78
N ARG A 251 16.74 -13.92 10.51
CA ARG A 251 17.37 -13.39 11.73
C ARG A 251 17.44 -14.40 12.87
N ASN A 252 16.55 -15.39 12.87
CA ASN A 252 16.40 -16.39 13.94
C ASN A 252 17.04 -17.74 13.54
N ILE A 253 17.97 -17.75 12.59
CA ILE A 253 18.68 -18.97 12.18
C ILE A 253 19.66 -19.39 13.28
N HIS A 254 19.41 -20.55 13.87
CA HIS A 254 20.26 -21.14 14.91
C HIS A 254 20.79 -22.54 14.55
N SER A 255 20.33 -23.14 13.45
CA SER A 255 20.73 -24.49 13.02
C SER A 255 20.86 -24.58 11.50
N ALA A 256 21.60 -25.58 11.02
CA ALA A 256 21.77 -25.85 9.59
C ALA A 256 20.43 -26.15 8.89
N MET A 257 19.51 -26.86 9.56
CA MET A 257 18.18 -27.14 9.03
C MET A 257 17.33 -25.87 8.90
N SER A 258 17.41 -24.95 9.88
CA SER A 258 16.74 -23.65 9.80
C SER A 258 17.31 -22.80 8.66
N PHE A 259 18.63 -22.85 8.45
CA PHE A 259 19.29 -22.18 7.33
C PHE A 259 18.78 -22.71 5.98
N LEU A 260 18.77 -24.03 5.78
CA LEU A 260 18.28 -24.66 4.55
C LEU A 260 16.80 -24.31 4.28
N ARG A 261 15.95 -24.33 5.32
CA ARG A 261 14.54 -23.93 5.22
C ARG A 261 14.40 -22.47 4.81
N SER A 262 15.19 -21.56 5.37
CA SER A 262 15.18 -20.14 4.98
C SER A 262 15.69 -19.96 3.54
N CYS A 263 16.67 -20.74 3.07
CA CYS A 263 17.08 -20.73 1.66
C CYS A 263 15.92 -21.15 0.73
N ALA A 264 15.17 -22.19 1.07
CA ALA A 264 14.01 -22.62 0.29
C ALA A 264 12.92 -21.52 0.23
N TRP A 265 12.62 -20.87 1.36
CA TRP A 265 11.71 -19.72 1.40
C TRP A 265 12.22 -18.52 0.58
N SER A 266 13.54 -18.34 0.49
CA SER A 266 14.14 -17.25 -0.30
C SER A 266 13.82 -17.40 -1.79
N LEU A 267 13.73 -18.63 -2.31
CA LEU A 267 13.34 -18.87 -3.70
C LEU A 267 11.89 -18.44 -3.93
N ILE A 268 10.98 -18.80 -3.01
CA ILE A 268 9.56 -18.46 -3.10
C ILE A 268 9.35 -16.94 -3.03
N PHE A 269 9.89 -16.29 -1.99
CA PHE A 269 9.78 -14.84 -1.84
C PHE A 269 10.52 -14.09 -2.95
N GLY A 270 11.68 -14.58 -3.38
CA GLY A 270 12.42 -14.02 -4.52
C GLY A 270 11.61 -14.07 -5.81
N PHE A 271 10.93 -15.18 -6.08
CA PHE A 271 10.06 -15.35 -7.25
C PHE A 271 8.89 -14.36 -7.25
N PHE A 272 8.13 -14.27 -6.15
CA PHE A 272 7.01 -13.34 -6.06
C PHE A 272 7.46 -11.88 -6.10
N MET A 273 8.59 -11.56 -5.47
CA MET A 273 9.16 -10.21 -5.51
C MET A 273 9.58 -9.83 -6.93
N ALA A 274 10.27 -10.72 -7.65
CA ALA A 274 10.73 -10.48 -9.00
C ALA A 274 9.57 -10.34 -9.98
N ILE A 275 8.66 -11.31 -10.03
CA ILE A 275 7.50 -11.28 -10.95
C ILE A 275 6.58 -10.12 -10.63
N GLY A 276 6.28 -9.90 -9.35
CA GLY A 276 5.45 -8.78 -8.92
C GLY A 276 6.07 -7.46 -9.36
N THR A 277 7.32 -7.20 -9.00
CA THR A 277 8.00 -5.93 -9.32
C THR A 277 8.13 -5.73 -10.83
N LEU A 278 8.59 -6.74 -11.57
CA LEU A 278 8.69 -6.66 -13.02
C LEU A 278 7.33 -6.40 -13.66
N GLY A 279 6.29 -7.10 -13.22
CA GLY A 279 4.94 -6.89 -13.74
C GLY A 279 4.38 -5.50 -13.46
N PHE A 280 4.37 -5.06 -12.19
CA PHE A 280 3.85 -3.74 -11.82
C PHE A 280 4.60 -2.59 -12.48
N VAL A 281 5.92 -2.71 -12.64
CA VAL A 281 6.75 -1.62 -13.17
C VAL A 281 6.84 -1.65 -14.68
N THR A 282 6.95 -2.82 -15.30
CA THR A 282 7.28 -2.92 -16.73
C THR A 282 6.09 -3.25 -17.63
N LYS A 283 5.08 -4.00 -17.17
CA LYS A 283 3.94 -4.40 -18.00
C LYS A 283 2.87 -3.32 -17.98
N THR A 284 2.69 -2.64 -19.11
CA THR A 284 1.68 -1.57 -19.21
C THR A 284 0.25 -2.11 -19.21
N THR A 285 0.02 -3.33 -19.69
CA THR A 285 -1.33 -3.90 -19.89
C THR A 285 -2.01 -4.43 -18.62
N TRP A 286 -1.27 -4.68 -17.54
CA TRP A 286 -1.78 -5.37 -16.34
C TRP A 286 -2.97 -4.67 -15.68
N PHE A 287 -3.02 -3.34 -15.73
CA PHE A 287 -4.13 -2.57 -15.14
C PHE A 287 -5.06 -1.93 -16.16
N THR A 288 -4.72 -2.00 -17.45
CA THR A 288 -5.44 -1.30 -18.52
C THR A 288 -6.89 -1.75 -18.62
N LEU A 289 -7.19 -3.05 -18.44
CA LEU A 289 -8.57 -3.52 -18.45
C LEU A 289 -9.41 -2.89 -17.34
N GLY A 290 -8.82 -2.63 -16.17
CA GLY A 290 -9.53 -2.01 -15.04
C GLY A 290 -9.91 -0.55 -15.27
N LEU A 291 -9.52 0.02 -16.42
CA LEU A 291 -9.85 1.39 -16.82
C LEU A 291 -11.07 1.46 -17.75
N ILE A 292 -11.54 0.33 -18.29
CA ILE A 292 -12.67 0.30 -19.24
C ILE A 292 -13.97 0.66 -18.53
N ASP A 293 -14.24 -0.04 -17.44
CA ASP A 293 -15.41 0.20 -16.60
C ASP A 293 -15.19 -0.31 -15.17
N GLN A 294 -16.20 -0.11 -14.32
CA GLN A 294 -16.15 -0.49 -12.93
C GLN A 294 -16.17 -2.01 -12.70
N GLU A 295 -16.86 -2.78 -13.54
CA GLU A 295 -16.92 -4.23 -13.41
C GLU A 295 -15.56 -4.84 -13.73
N ALA A 296 -14.93 -4.38 -14.82
CA ALA A 296 -13.57 -4.71 -15.19
C ALA A 296 -12.55 -4.25 -14.13
N TRP A 297 -12.78 -3.11 -13.47
CA TRP A 297 -11.96 -2.68 -12.33
C TRP A 297 -12.03 -3.67 -11.18
N PHE A 298 -13.24 -4.10 -10.77
CA PHE A 298 -13.41 -5.14 -9.75
C PHE A 298 -12.77 -6.45 -10.14
N GLY A 299 -12.92 -6.86 -11.40
CA GLY A 299 -12.32 -8.06 -11.97
C GLY A 299 -10.78 -8.04 -11.92
N ASN A 300 -10.15 -6.86 -11.95
CA ASN A 300 -8.69 -6.71 -11.89
C ASN A 300 -8.13 -6.46 -10.47
N LEU A 301 -8.98 -6.38 -9.43
CA LEU A 301 -8.52 -6.12 -8.07
C LEU A 301 -7.54 -7.17 -7.54
N TYR A 302 -7.66 -8.42 -7.99
CA TYR A 302 -6.79 -9.52 -7.53
C TYR A 302 -5.30 -9.25 -7.79
N ILE A 303 -4.97 -8.48 -8.84
CA ILE A 303 -3.60 -8.14 -9.20
C ILE A 303 -2.94 -7.33 -8.08
N ASN A 304 -3.70 -6.49 -7.36
CA ASN A 304 -3.20 -5.75 -6.21
C ASN A 304 -2.75 -6.67 -5.05
N GLY A 305 -3.20 -7.93 -5.00
CA GLY A 305 -2.72 -8.93 -4.04
C GLY A 305 -1.23 -9.20 -4.15
N LEU A 306 -0.63 -9.01 -5.33
CA LEU A 306 0.82 -9.16 -5.53
C LEU A 306 1.63 -8.15 -4.72
N TYR A 307 1.11 -6.95 -4.44
CA TYR A 307 1.79 -5.98 -3.56
C TYR A 307 2.03 -6.54 -2.16
N ILE A 308 1.11 -7.34 -1.63
CA ILE A 308 1.23 -7.96 -0.31
C ILE A 308 2.41 -8.95 -0.31
N PHE A 309 2.52 -9.78 -1.35
CA PHE A 309 3.62 -10.73 -1.49
C PHE A 309 4.98 -10.03 -1.64
N ILE A 310 5.05 -8.92 -2.37
CA ILE A 310 6.27 -8.11 -2.47
C ILE A 310 6.66 -7.55 -1.10
N ALA A 311 5.71 -6.97 -0.35
CA ALA A 311 5.95 -6.46 0.99
C ALA A 311 6.45 -7.55 1.96
N PHE A 312 5.89 -8.76 1.88
CA PHE A 312 6.37 -9.91 2.67
C PHE A 312 7.81 -10.29 2.30
N SER A 313 8.12 -10.26 1.01
CA SER A 313 9.45 -10.59 0.48
C SER A 313 10.50 -9.57 0.93
N ILE A 314 10.21 -8.26 0.83
CA ILE A 314 11.09 -7.19 1.34
C ILE A 314 11.45 -7.44 2.80
N ARG A 315 10.44 -7.74 3.62
CA ARG A 315 10.63 -8.01 5.05
C ARG A 315 11.51 -9.24 5.29
N PHE A 316 11.31 -10.29 4.51
CA PHE A 316 12.08 -11.52 4.60
C PHE A 316 13.55 -11.29 4.22
N PHE A 317 13.82 -10.59 3.12
CA PHE A 317 15.18 -10.25 2.68
C PHE A 317 15.89 -9.25 3.58
N TYR A 318 15.15 -8.33 4.23
CA TYR A 318 15.71 -7.53 5.32
C TYR A 318 16.24 -8.42 6.46
N GLY A 319 15.58 -9.55 6.73
CA GLY A 319 16.06 -10.53 7.69
C GLY A 319 17.41 -11.15 7.29
N TRP A 320 17.59 -11.46 6.00
CA TRP A 320 18.88 -11.92 5.46
C TRP A 320 19.97 -10.87 5.61
N PHE A 321 19.68 -9.61 5.29
CA PHE A 321 20.64 -8.51 5.46
C PHE A 321 21.16 -8.43 6.90
N VAL A 322 20.25 -8.52 7.89
CA VAL A 322 20.62 -8.51 9.31
C VAL A 322 21.40 -9.77 9.71
N PHE A 323 21.02 -10.95 9.21
CA PHE A 323 21.76 -12.20 9.44
C PHE A 323 23.21 -12.10 8.95
N TRP A 324 23.42 -11.65 7.71
CA TRP A 324 24.77 -11.50 7.14
C TRP A 324 25.58 -10.43 7.85
N LYS A 325 24.97 -9.29 8.18
CA LYS A 325 25.59 -8.25 9.02
C LYS A 325 26.12 -8.83 10.34
N ASN A 326 25.28 -9.58 11.06
CA ASN A 326 25.65 -10.15 12.35
C ASN A 326 26.76 -11.20 12.24
N ASN A 327 26.74 -12.05 11.20
CA ASN A 327 27.79 -13.03 10.97
C ASN A 327 29.11 -12.38 10.54
N PHE A 328 29.06 -11.35 9.68
CA PHE A 328 30.24 -10.60 9.27
C PHE A 328 30.93 -9.94 10.47
N PHE A 329 30.18 -9.26 11.34
CA PHE A 329 30.74 -8.66 12.57
C PHE A 329 31.35 -9.70 13.53
N LYS A 330 30.76 -10.91 13.63
CA LYS A 330 31.34 -12.00 14.42
C LYS A 330 32.67 -12.48 13.84
N CYS A 331 32.76 -12.62 12.51
CA CYS A 331 34.00 -13.00 11.83
C CYS A 331 35.09 -11.94 12.04
N VAL A 332 34.80 -10.66 11.80
CA VAL A 332 35.77 -9.57 11.97
C VAL A 332 36.33 -9.51 13.40
N LYS A 333 35.48 -9.65 14.43
CA LYS A 333 35.94 -9.70 15.83
C LYS A 333 36.84 -10.91 16.13
N LYS A 334 36.66 -12.03 15.41
CA LYS A 334 37.46 -13.25 15.59
C LYS A 334 38.84 -13.15 14.91
N PHE A 335 39.00 -12.29 13.91
CA PHE A 335 40.27 -12.02 13.21
C PHE A 335 41.04 -10.81 13.76
N SER A 336 40.50 -10.11 14.76
CA SER A 336 41.13 -8.93 15.37
C SER A 336 41.84 -9.23 16.71
N TYR A 337 42.01 -10.52 17.02
CA TYR A 337 42.91 -11.08 18.03
C TYR A 337 43.94 -11.93 17.31
#